data_AF-A0A6J4VAU0-F1
#
_entry.id   AF-A0A6J4VAU0-F1
#
_cell.length_a   1.000
_cell.length_b   1.000
_cell.length_c   1.000
_cell.angle_alpha   90.00
_cell.angle_beta   90.00
_cell.angle_gamma   90.00
#
_symmetry.space_group_name_H-M   'P 1'
#
loop_
_entity.id
_entity.type
_entity.pdbx_description
1 polymer ?
#
loop_
_entity_poly.entity_id
_entity_poly.type
_entity_poly.pdbx_seq_one_letter_code
_entity_poly.pdbx_strand_id
1 'polypeptide(L)'
;MTDNHSAQARADEAKQEAKEKVEGAAENAKQKAGEAAQEVKDRAGEVKDRVKAQAQEARGRVEAEAEKGFEQGKSRVISQVSSVAQAFRKTSEQLREEDQADLAGYTERIAEQVERVSDYLEGKGLRGVAGDLETFARQRPSLFVGSALVVGLVAARFLRSSNPGR
;
A
#
# COMPACT_ATOMS: atom_id res chain seq x y z
N MET A 1 33.03 -3.56 -55.97
CA MET A 1 33.33 -4.15 -54.64
C MET A 1 33.40 -3.09 -53.53
N THR A 2 33.00 -1.84 -53.78
CA THR A 2 33.18 -0.69 -52.86
C THR A 2 31.89 -0.27 -52.14
N ASP A 3 30.71 -0.69 -52.60
CA ASP A 3 29.42 -0.23 -52.05
C ASP A 3 29.00 -0.89 -50.72
N ASN A 4 29.65 -1.97 -50.31
CA ASN A 4 29.30 -2.69 -49.07
C ASN A 4 29.97 -2.08 -47.81
N HIS A 5 31.11 -1.40 -47.99
CA HIS A 5 31.88 -0.80 -46.88
C HIS A 5 31.25 0.49 -46.34
N SER A 6 30.56 1.26 -47.19
CA SER A 6 29.89 2.51 -46.83
C SER A 6 28.57 2.30 -46.07
N ALA A 7 27.91 1.16 -46.29
CA ALA A 7 26.69 0.77 -45.57
C ALA A 7 26.98 0.35 -44.11
N GLN A 8 28.10 -0.34 -43.87
CA GLN A 8 28.52 -0.74 -42.52
C GLN A 8 28.93 0.46 -41.67
N ALA A 9 29.70 1.40 -42.23
CA ALA A 9 30.11 2.62 -41.52
C ALA A 9 28.93 3.44 -40.99
N ARG A 10 27.85 3.60 -41.78
CA ARG A 10 26.63 4.31 -41.35
C ARG A 10 25.84 3.57 -40.28
N ALA A 11 25.87 2.23 -40.28
CA ALA A 11 25.21 1.42 -39.27
C ALA A 11 25.93 1.50 -37.92
N ASP A 12 27.26 1.61 -37.92
CA ASP A 12 28.06 1.78 -36.71
C ASP A 12 27.92 3.19 -36.12
N GLU A 13 27.86 4.23 -36.96
CA GLU A 13 27.56 5.62 -36.55
C GLU A 13 26.18 5.72 -35.88
N ALA A 14 25.14 5.14 -36.48
CA ALA A 14 23.79 5.15 -35.93
C ALA A 14 23.70 4.39 -34.58
N LYS A 15 24.48 3.32 -34.42
CA LYS A 15 24.58 2.60 -33.14
C LYS A 15 25.31 3.41 -32.08
N GLN A 16 26.35 4.15 -32.46
CA GLN A 16 27.08 5.04 -31.55
C GLN A 16 26.20 6.18 -31.06
N GLU A 17 25.51 6.90 -31.95
CA GLU A 17 24.58 7.96 -31.55
C GLU A 17 23.45 7.43 -30.65
N ALA A 18 22.91 6.25 -30.95
CA ALA A 18 21.86 5.64 -30.13
C ALA A 18 22.39 5.27 -28.74
N LYS A 19 23.61 4.75 -28.64
CA LYS A 19 24.25 4.41 -27.37
C LYS A 19 24.50 5.65 -26.52
N GLU A 20 24.99 6.72 -27.14
CA GLU A 20 25.29 7.99 -26.47
C GLU A 20 24.02 8.68 -25.94
N LYS A 21 22.92 8.66 -26.71
CA LYS A 21 21.61 9.16 -26.28
C LYS A 21 21.03 8.34 -25.13
N VAL A 22 21.19 7.01 -25.15
CA VAL A 22 20.71 6.12 -24.09
C VAL A 22 21.54 6.30 -22.82
N GLU A 23 22.86 6.44 -22.93
CA GLU A 23 23.75 6.71 -21.80
C GLU A 23 23.45 8.08 -21.17
N GLY A 24 23.26 9.12 -21.99
CA GLY A 24 22.88 10.45 -21.49
C GLY A 24 21.48 10.49 -20.86
N ALA A 25 20.53 9.72 -21.37
CA ALA A 25 19.20 9.58 -20.76
C ALA A 25 19.26 8.79 -19.43
N ALA A 26 20.09 7.74 -19.37
CA ALA A 26 20.29 6.95 -18.16
C ALA A 26 21.03 7.73 -17.06
N GLU A 27 22.02 8.56 -17.42
CA GLU A 27 22.68 9.48 -16.49
C GLU A 27 21.70 10.52 -15.95
N ASN A 28 20.91 11.15 -16.81
CA ASN A 28 19.88 12.11 -16.39
C ASN A 28 18.85 11.47 -15.45
N ALA A 29 18.41 10.24 -15.74
CA ALA A 29 17.49 9.50 -14.90
C ALA A 29 18.12 9.17 -13.53
N LYS A 30 19.39 8.73 -13.50
CA LYS A 30 20.11 8.49 -12.25
C LYS A 30 20.30 9.77 -11.43
N GLN A 31 20.61 10.88 -12.08
CA GLN A 31 20.79 12.17 -11.41
C GLN A 31 19.48 12.64 -10.77
N LYS A 32 18.37 12.65 -11.54
CA LYS A 32 17.05 13.02 -11.00
C LYS A 32 16.57 12.08 -9.90
N ALA A 33 16.83 10.78 -10.03
CA ALA A 33 16.52 9.81 -8.99
C ALA A 33 17.36 10.04 -7.71
N GLY A 34 18.63 10.42 -7.87
CA GLY A 34 19.50 10.79 -6.76
C GLY A 34 19.02 12.06 -6.04
N GLU A 35 18.66 13.09 -6.80
CA GLU A 35 18.10 14.34 -6.27
C GLU A 35 16.79 14.11 -5.53
N ALA A 36 15.85 13.38 -6.14
CA ALA A 36 14.58 13.03 -5.50
C ALA A 36 14.78 12.16 -4.25
N ALA A 37 15.72 11.21 -4.28
CA ALA A 37 16.04 10.39 -3.10
C ALA A 37 16.65 11.24 -1.98
N GLN A 38 17.47 12.24 -2.33
CA GLN A 38 18.05 13.15 -1.35
C GLN A 38 16.98 14.06 -0.74
N GLU A 39 16.11 14.65 -1.56
CA GLU A 39 15.00 15.49 -1.08
C GLU A 39 14.03 14.69 -0.18
N VAL A 40 13.71 13.45 -0.56
CA VAL A 40 12.89 12.56 0.26
C VAL A 40 13.57 12.25 1.60
N LYS A 41 14.90 12.04 1.62
CA LYS A 41 15.63 11.82 2.89
C LYS A 41 15.58 13.05 3.79
N ASP A 42 15.79 14.24 3.22
CA ASP A 42 15.80 15.50 3.98
C ASP A 42 14.40 15.79 4.56
N ARG A 43 13.35 15.69 3.72
CA ARG A 43 11.96 15.83 4.18
C ARG A 43 11.54 14.74 5.16
N ALA A 44 11.99 13.49 4.96
CA ALA A 44 11.68 12.39 5.87
C ALA A 44 12.25 12.64 7.28
N GLY A 45 13.42 13.30 7.39
CA GLY A 45 13.98 13.72 8.67
C GLY A 45 13.04 14.66 9.43
N GLU A 46 12.61 15.75 8.77
CA GLU A 46 11.69 16.72 9.38
C GLU A 46 10.31 16.14 9.70
N VAL A 47 9.77 15.33 8.78
CA VAL A 47 8.48 14.66 8.96
C VAL A 47 8.54 13.69 10.13
N LYS A 48 9.64 12.95 10.28
CA LYS A 48 9.81 12.00 11.39
C LYS A 48 9.70 12.68 12.74
N ASP A 49 10.31 13.85 12.92
CA ASP A 49 10.26 14.58 14.20
C ASP A 49 8.86 15.13 14.48
N ARG A 50 8.20 15.71 13.47
CA ARG A 50 6.81 16.18 13.60
C ARG A 50 5.83 15.04 13.88
N VAL A 51 5.95 13.94 13.15
CA VAL A 51 5.13 12.74 13.34
C VAL A 51 5.38 12.15 14.72
N LYS A 52 6.62 12.14 15.23
CA LYS A 52 6.91 11.64 16.57
C LYS A 52 6.22 12.49 17.64
N ALA A 53 6.28 13.82 17.53
CA ALA A 53 5.60 14.72 18.46
C ALA A 53 4.07 14.57 18.40
N GLN A 54 3.50 14.58 17.19
CA GLN A 54 2.06 14.39 16.99
C GLN A 54 1.58 13.00 17.42
N ALA A 55 2.37 11.95 17.18
CA ALA A 55 2.04 10.60 17.60
C ALA A 55 2.04 10.47 19.13
N GLN A 56 2.96 11.12 19.83
CA GLN A 56 2.97 11.14 21.30
C GLN A 56 1.70 11.81 21.85
N GLU A 57 1.31 12.96 21.28
CA GLU A 57 0.08 13.66 21.67
C GLU A 57 -1.19 12.85 21.35
N ALA A 58 -1.25 12.27 20.14
CA ALA A 58 -2.37 11.46 19.69
C ALA A 58 -2.51 10.17 20.52
N ARG A 59 -1.40 9.50 20.86
CA ARG A 59 -1.41 8.30 21.71
C ARG A 59 -2.09 8.56 23.05
N GLY A 60 -1.74 9.66 23.74
CA GLY A 60 -2.34 10.00 25.02
C GLY A 60 -3.86 10.24 24.94
N ARG A 61 -4.33 10.84 23.84
CA ARG A 61 -5.77 11.04 23.60
C ARG A 61 -6.48 9.73 23.24
N VAL A 62 -5.90 8.93 22.36
CA VAL A 62 -6.46 7.65 21.90
C VAL A 62 -6.51 6.65 23.05
N GLU A 63 -5.52 6.57 23.93
CA GLU A 63 -5.57 5.67 25.09
C GLU A 63 -6.73 6.05 26.04
N ALA A 64 -6.90 7.35 26.33
CA ALA A 64 -7.97 7.84 27.19
C ALA A 64 -9.38 7.66 26.60
N GLU A 65 -9.50 7.67 25.26
CA GLU A 65 -10.76 7.55 24.54
C GLU A 65 -11.10 6.09 24.18
N ALA A 66 -10.09 5.26 23.89
CA ALA A 66 -10.25 3.84 23.62
C ALA A 66 -10.77 3.07 24.84
N GLU A 67 -10.32 3.45 26.06
CA GLU A 67 -10.85 2.86 27.30
C GLU A 67 -12.34 3.18 27.53
N LYS A 68 -12.86 4.26 26.94
CA LYS A 68 -14.26 4.69 27.09
C LYS A 68 -15.17 4.30 25.91
N GLY A 69 -14.63 4.22 24.71
CA GLY A 69 -15.39 4.06 23.46
C GLY A 69 -15.57 2.63 22.97
N PHE A 70 -14.80 1.67 23.48
CA PHE A 70 -14.72 0.33 22.89
C PHE A 70 -16.04 -0.46 22.96
N GLU A 71 -16.78 -0.33 24.06
CA GLU A 71 -18.08 -1.02 24.21
C GLU A 71 -19.20 -0.37 23.38
N GLN A 72 -19.17 0.96 23.20
CA GLN A 72 -20.22 1.70 22.49
C GLN A 72 -20.05 1.66 20.96
N GLY A 73 -18.82 1.57 20.46
CA GLY A 73 -18.52 1.53 19.03
C GLY A 73 -18.74 0.15 18.39
N LYS A 74 -18.49 -0.94 19.15
CA LYS A 74 -18.51 -2.32 18.64
C LYS A 74 -19.83 -2.69 17.95
N SER A 75 -20.96 -2.36 18.57
CA SER A 75 -22.29 -2.72 18.04
C SER A 75 -22.63 -2.00 16.72
N ARG A 76 -22.17 -0.74 16.56
CA ARG A 76 -22.42 0.08 15.36
C ARG A 76 -21.50 -0.28 14.20
N VAL A 77 -20.29 -0.75 14.48
CA VAL A 77 -19.34 -1.25 13.47
C VAL A 77 -19.75 -2.64 12.99
N ILE A 78 -20.15 -3.54 13.89
CA ILE A 78 -20.60 -4.89 13.52
C ILE A 78 -21.80 -4.84 12.58
N SER A 79 -22.77 -3.95 12.81
CA SER A 79 -23.95 -3.84 11.95
C SER A 79 -23.62 -3.33 10.53
N GLN A 80 -22.66 -2.42 10.40
CA GLN A 80 -22.19 -1.95 9.09
C GLN A 80 -21.37 -3.01 8.35
N VAL A 81 -20.47 -3.71 9.06
CA VAL A 81 -19.67 -4.80 8.49
C VAL A 81 -20.56 -5.96 8.03
N SER A 82 -21.59 -6.34 8.81
CA SER A 82 -22.55 -7.36 8.41
C SER A 82 -23.30 -6.98 7.14
N SER A 83 -23.68 -5.71 6.99
CA SER A 83 -24.40 -5.22 5.81
C SER A 83 -23.53 -5.27 4.55
N VAL A 84 -22.24 -4.92 4.68
CA VAL A 84 -21.26 -5.00 3.59
C VAL A 84 -20.95 -6.47 3.24
N ALA A 85 -20.78 -7.33 4.24
CA ALA A 85 -20.55 -8.76 4.04
C ALA A 85 -21.73 -9.44 3.30
N GLN A 86 -22.97 -9.07 3.62
CA GLN A 86 -24.16 -9.55 2.91
C GLN A 86 -24.18 -9.08 1.44
N ALA A 87 -23.76 -7.84 1.17
CA ALA A 87 -23.63 -7.33 -0.19
C ALA A 87 -22.55 -8.11 -0.98
N PHE A 88 -21.38 -8.31 -0.38
CA PHE A 88 -20.30 -9.10 -0.99
C PHE A 88 -20.69 -10.56 -1.22
N ARG A 89 -21.43 -11.19 -0.29
CA ARG A 89 -21.89 -12.58 -0.44
C ARG A 89 -22.83 -12.73 -1.63
N LYS A 90 -23.80 -11.82 -1.80
CA LYS A 90 -24.68 -11.78 -2.98
C LYS A 90 -23.91 -11.59 -4.29
N THR A 91 -22.92 -10.70 -4.30
CA THR A 91 -22.07 -10.48 -5.49
C THR A 91 -21.17 -11.68 -5.78
N SER A 92 -20.67 -12.37 -4.75
CA SER A 92 -19.83 -13.56 -4.91
C SER A 92 -20.63 -14.76 -5.39
N GLU A 93 -21.86 -14.93 -4.93
CA GLU A 93 -22.80 -15.93 -5.45
C GLU A 93 -23.07 -15.71 -6.95
N GLN A 94 -23.19 -14.46 -7.39
CA GLN A 94 -23.33 -14.10 -8.81
C GLN A 94 -22.03 -14.33 -9.62
N LEU A 95 -20.85 -14.02 -9.07
CA LEU A 95 -19.57 -14.24 -9.75
C LEU A 95 -19.20 -15.72 -9.86
N ARG A 96 -19.70 -16.56 -8.95
CA ARG A 96 -19.48 -18.02 -8.97
C ARG A 96 -20.28 -18.71 -10.07
N GLU A 97 -21.32 -18.08 -10.60
CA GLU A 97 -22.06 -18.53 -11.78
C GLU A 97 -21.34 -18.21 -13.11
N GLU A 98 -20.35 -17.31 -13.13
CA GLU A 98 -19.59 -16.89 -14.32
C GLU A 98 -18.22 -17.59 -14.52
N ASP A 99 -17.97 -18.70 -13.82
CA ASP A 99 -16.95 -19.71 -14.18
C ASP A 99 -15.49 -19.21 -14.34
N GLN A 100 -14.98 -18.43 -13.37
CA GLN A 100 -13.54 -18.08 -13.29
C GLN A 100 -12.81 -18.92 -12.24
N ALA A 101 -12.57 -20.20 -12.55
CA ALA A 101 -11.96 -21.20 -11.67
C ALA A 101 -10.56 -20.82 -11.12
N ASP A 102 -9.78 -19.97 -11.82
CA ASP A 102 -8.44 -19.55 -11.39
C ASP A 102 -8.45 -18.51 -10.24
N LEU A 103 -9.52 -17.73 -10.11
CA LEU A 103 -9.69 -16.79 -8.99
C LEU A 103 -10.17 -17.46 -7.70
N ALA A 104 -10.81 -18.63 -7.82
CA ALA A 104 -11.34 -19.37 -6.66
C ALA A 104 -10.21 -19.83 -5.72
N GLY A 105 -9.09 -20.33 -6.26
CA GLY A 105 -7.95 -20.80 -5.47
C GLY A 105 -7.21 -19.69 -4.70
N TYR A 106 -7.18 -18.47 -5.25
CA TYR A 106 -6.64 -17.30 -4.54
C TYR A 106 -7.59 -16.79 -3.46
N THR A 107 -8.89 -16.81 -3.75
CA THR A 107 -9.93 -16.37 -2.82
C THR A 107 -10.01 -17.26 -1.58
N GLU A 108 -9.87 -18.58 -1.74
CA GLU A 108 -9.85 -19.52 -0.61
C GLU A 108 -8.68 -19.25 0.36
N ARG A 109 -7.48 -19.01 -0.18
CA ARG A 109 -6.29 -18.69 0.64
C ARG A 109 -6.46 -17.38 1.42
N ILE A 110 -7.16 -16.42 0.82
CA ILE A 110 -7.49 -15.15 1.47
C ILE A 110 -8.53 -15.38 2.57
N ALA A 111 -9.56 -16.17 2.32
CA ALA A 111 -10.60 -16.50 3.31
C ALA A 111 -10.00 -17.18 4.55
N GLU A 112 -9.15 -18.20 4.36
CA GLU A 112 -8.45 -18.85 5.46
C GLU A 112 -7.54 -17.88 6.25
N GLN A 113 -6.91 -16.92 5.57
CA GLN A 113 -6.10 -15.90 6.23
C GLN A 113 -6.95 -14.95 7.09
N VAL A 114 -8.15 -14.59 6.61
CA VAL A 114 -9.09 -13.73 7.31
C VAL A 114 -9.67 -14.43 8.54
N GLU A 115 -9.98 -15.73 8.43
CA GLU A 115 -10.44 -16.54 9.57
C GLU A 115 -9.38 -16.62 10.66
N ARG A 116 -8.11 -16.92 10.30
CA ARG A 116 -6.99 -16.91 11.25
C ARG A 116 -6.80 -15.57 11.95
N VAL A 117 -6.98 -14.45 11.23
CA VAL A 117 -6.90 -13.11 11.83
C VAL A 117 -8.07 -12.88 12.80
N SER A 118 -9.25 -13.41 12.49
CA SER A 118 -10.46 -13.27 13.32
C SER A 118 -10.33 -14.07 14.61
N ASP A 119 -9.89 -15.33 14.53
CA ASP A 119 -9.60 -16.17 15.71
C ASP A 119 -8.48 -15.57 16.57
N TYR A 120 -7.47 -14.97 15.92
CA TYR A 120 -6.38 -14.30 16.60
C TYR A 120 -6.84 -13.04 17.35
N LEU A 121 -7.74 -12.25 16.74
CA LEU A 121 -8.38 -11.07 17.36
C LEU A 121 -9.26 -11.47 18.56
N GLU A 122 -9.98 -12.59 18.45
CA GLU A 122 -10.83 -13.12 19.51
C GLU A 122 -10.01 -13.67 20.69
N GLY A 123 -8.93 -14.40 20.41
CA GLY A 123 -8.11 -15.04 21.44
C GLY A 123 -7.15 -14.12 22.19
N LYS A 124 -6.48 -13.18 21.51
CA LYS A 124 -5.49 -12.27 22.14
C LYS A 124 -6.05 -10.91 22.52
N GLY A 125 -7.24 -10.56 22.02
CA GLY A 125 -7.82 -9.23 22.18
C GLY A 125 -6.99 -8.13 21.49
N LEU A 126 -7.56 -6.93 21.45
CA LEU A 126 -6.94 -5.81 20.72
C LEU A 126 -5.58 -5.37 21.27
N ARG A 127 -5.36 -5.49 22.58
CA ARG A 127 -4.11 -5.08 23.21
C ARG A 127 -2.95 -5.99 22.77
N GLY A 128 -3.21 -7.28 22.62
CA GLY A 128 -2.24 -8.24 22.09
C GLY A 128 -1.94 -8.00 20.60
N VAL A 129 -2.97 -7.74 19.80
CA VAL A 129 -2.81 -7.44 18.36
C VAL A 129 -2.02 -6.15 18.14
N ALA A 130 -2.29 -5.11 18.92
CA ALA A 130 -1.57 -3.84 18.84
C ALA A 130 -0.07 -4.02 19.18
N GLY A 131 0.25 -4.84 20.19
CA GLY A 131 1.64 -5.16 20.55
C GLY A 131 2.39 -5.94 19.46
N ASP A 132 1.73 -6.90 18.82
CA ASP A 132 2.31 -7.66 17.70
C ASP A 132 2.49 -6.78 16.46
N LEU A 133 1.55 -5.86 16.19
CA LEU A 133 1.67 -4.88 15.12
C LEU A 133 2.83 -3.90 15.37
N GLU A 134 3.02 -3.45 16.60
CA GLU A 134 4.17 -2.62 16.97
C GLU A 134 5.49 -3.37 16.77
N THR A 135 5.54 -4.64 17.16
CA THR A 135 6.72 -5.49 16.97
C THR A 135 7.03 -5.68 15.48
N PHE A 136 6.01 -5.94 14.66
CA PHE A 136 6.14 -6.04 13.21
C PHE A 136 6.64 -4.74 12.58
N ALA A 137 6.08 -3.59 12.98
CA ALA A 137 6.50 -2.29 12.49
C ALA A 137 7.96 -1.98 12.81
N ARG A 138 8.44 -2.40 14.00
CA ARG A 138 9.84 -2.27 14.41
C ARG A 138 10.77 -3.22 13.65
N GLN A 139 10.34 -4.44 13.36
CA GLN A 139 11.15 -5.45 12.65
C GLN A 139 11.23 -5.19 11.14
N ARG A 140 10.14 -4.71 10.53
CA ARG A 140 10.02 -4.53 9.07
C ARG A 140 9.47 -3.15 8.73
N PRO A 141 10.23 -2.06 8.99
CA PRO A 141 9.76 -0.69 8.79
C PRO A 141 9.39 -0.39 7.33
N SER A 142 10.08 -0.98 6.35
CA SER A 142 9.78 -0.79 4.93
C SER A 142 8.41 -1.34 4.54
N LEU A 143 8.05 -2.54 5.00
CA LEU A 143 6.73 -3.14 4.72
C LEU A 143 5.62 -2.37 5.43
N PHE A 144 5.85 -1.95 6.67
CA PHE A 144 4.87 -1.15 7.42
C PHE A 144 4.59 0.18 6.72
N VAL A 145 5.62 0.95 6.36
CA VAL A 145 5.46 2.22 5.64
C VAL A 145 4.81 2.01 4.27
N GLY A 146 5.25 1.00 3.52
CA GLY A 146 4.63 0.66 2.22
C GLY A 146 3.14 0.34 2.35
N SER A 147 2.77 -0.45 3.35
CA SER A 147 1.36 -0.78 3.61
C SER A 147 0.54 0.44 4.03
N ALA A 148 1.10 1.32 4.86
CA ALA A 148 0.43 2.55 5.28
C ALA A 148 0.15 3.49 4.11
N LEU A 149 1.07 3.57 3.14
CA LEU A 149 0.87 4.34 1.91
C LEU A 149 -0.29 3.79 1.06
N VAL A 150 -0.35 2.46 0.87
CA VAL A 150 -1.45 1.82 0.12
C VAL A 150 -2.78 2.07 0.82
N VAL A 151 -2.85 1.84 2.13
CA VAL A 151 -4.06 2.09 2.94
C VAL A 151 -4.47 3.55 2.85
N GLY A 152 -3.52 4.49 2.99
CA GLY A 152 -3.77 5.93 2.88
C GLY A 152 -4.31 6.33 1.50
N LEU A 153 -3.79 5.75 0.42
CA LEU A 153 -4.27 6.01 -0.94
C LEU A 153 -5.68 5.46 -1.16
N VAL A 154 -5.97 4.25 -0.68
CA VAL A 154 -7.32 3.67 -0.73
C VAL A 154 -8.30 4.51 0.08
N ALA A 155 -7.92 4.93 1.29
CA ALA A 155 -8.72 5.80 2.14
C ALA A 155 -8.96 7.17 1.47
N ALA A 156 -7.93 7.78 0.89
CA ALA A 156 -8.04 9.04 0.15
C ALA A 156 -8.97 8.90 -1.07
N ARG A 157 -8.88 7.76 -1.79
CA ARG A 157 -9.77 7.46 -2.90
C ARG A 157 -11.21 7.25 -2.45
N PHE A 158 -11.43 6.60 -1.32
CA PHE A 158 -12.77 6.44 -0.74
C PHE A 158 -13.34 7.80 -0.33
N LEU A 159 -12.60 8.61 0.42
CA LEU A 159 -13.03 9.96 0.82
C LEU A 159 -13.33 10.86 -0.38
N ARG A 160 -12.48 10.83 -1.42
CA ARG A 160 -12.70 11.60 -2.66
C ARG A 160 -13.87 11.05 -3.48
N SER A 161 -14.10 9.74 -3.46
CA SER A 161 -15.25 9.08 -4.08
C SER A 161 -16.55 9.30 -3.30
N SER A 162 -16.44 9.56 -2.00
CA SER A 162 -17.56 9.83 -1.11
C SER A 162 -17.93 11.30 -1.09
N ASN A 163 -17.32 12.17 -1.91
CA ASN A 163 -17.84 13.52 -2.17
C ASN A 163 -19.01 13.40 -3.17
N PRO A 164 -20.26 13.32 -2.70
CA PRO A 164 -21.40 13.32 -3.59
C PRO A 164 -21.50 14.76 -4.07
N GLY A 165 -21.37 15.02 -5.37
CA GLY A 165 -21.65 16.36 -5.88
C GLY A 165 -23.05 16.79 -5.43
N ARG A 166 -23.10 17.75 -4.50
CA ARG A 166 -24.21 18.65 -4.20
C ARG A 166 -23.63 19.94 -3.66
#